data_AF-A0A0F9AQ02-F1
#
_entry.id   AF-A0A0F9AQ02-F1
#
_cell.length_a   1.000
_cell.length_b   1.000
_cell.length_c   1.000
_cell.angle_alpha   90.00
_cell.angle_beta   90.00
_cell.angle_gamma   90.00
#
_symmetry.space_group_name_H-M   'P 1'
#
loop_
_entity.id
_entity.type
_entity.pdbx_description
1 polymer ?
#
loop_
_entity_poly.entity_id
_entity_poly.type
_entity_poly.pdbx_seq_one_letter_code
_entity_poly.pdbx_strand_id
1 'polypeptide(L)'
;MKEFIKKLILSSLVVIFIKIFTSLFPQPSIYHWISLLFAILLFYYLVIPSINKLLLFSTKIINRFYPSIAILNGNIISPLREYKCERSCTNVTGSMWFSELKDALKDKTLKKIKMIPALEISRKFSIIINPFGDNFPEEDLKLHKTFYRICEYV
;
A
#
# COMPACT_ATOMS: atom_id res chain seq x y z
N MET A 1 -8.21 9.06 1.62
CA MET A 1 -7.52 9.02 2.93
C MET A 1 -6.08 9.55 2.86
N LYS A 2 -5.19 8.99 2.02
CA LYS A 2 -3.79 9.48 1.90
C LYS A 2 -3.68 10.97 1.50
N GLU A 3 -4.44 11.40 0.50
CA GLU A 3 -4.51 12.82 0.09
C GLU A 3 -5.05 13.74 1.18
N PHE A 4 -6.05 13.27 1.94
CA PHE A 4 -6.61 14.04 3.06
C PHE A 4 -5.57 14.24 4.17
N ILE A 5 -4.86 13.17 4.57
CA ILE A 5 -3.79 13.23 5.57
C ILE A 5 -2.66 14.15 5.09
N LYS A 6 -2.29 14.07 3.81
CA LYS A 6 -1.27 14.94 3.21
C LYS A 6 -1.68 16.42 3.27
N LYS A 7 -2.91 16.74 2.90
CA LYS A 7 -3.45 18.11 3.00
C LYS A 7 -3.48 18.60 4.45
N LEU A 8 -3.92 17.76 5.38
CA LEU A 8 -3.96 18.09 6.80
C LEU A 8 -2.56 18.43 7.34
N ILE A 9 -1.55 17.58 7.09
CA ILE A 9 -0.16 17.82 7.51
C ILE A 9 0.37 19.12 6.90
N LEU A 10 0.13 19.35 5.60
CA LEU A 10 0.61 20.55 4.92
C LEU A 10 -0.01 21.82 5.51
N SER A 11 -1.33 21.82 5.73
CA SER A 11 -2.04 22.93 6.35
C SER A 11 -1.54 23.21 7.76
N SER A 12 -1.32 22.17 8.58
CA SER A 12 -0.75 22.32 9.92
C SER A 12 0.65 22.93 9.89
N LEU A 13 1.52 22.49 8.98
CA LEU A 13 2.86 23.03 8.82
C LEU A 13 2.85 24.50 8.39
N VAL A 14 1.97 24.90 7.47
CA VAL A 14 1.82 26.30 7.04
C VAL A 14 1.35 27.17 8.21
N VAL A 15 0.38 26.72 9.00
CA VAL A 15 -0.09 27.47 10.19
C VAL A 15 1.03 27.66 11.20
N ILE A 16 1.83 26.62 11.46
CA ILE A 16 3.01 26.71 12.32
C ILE A 16 4.01 27.72 11.76
N PHE A 17 4.26 27.69 10.45
CA PHE A 17 5.19 28.60 9.79
C PHE A 17 4.75 30.06 9.91
N ILE A 18 3.46 30.33 9.66
CA ILE A 18 2.87 31.67 9.81
C ILE A 18 2.99 32.12 11.27
N LYS A 19 2.70 31.26 12.24
CA LYS A 19 2.77 31.59 13.67
C LYS A 19 4.21 31.89 14.13
N ILE A 20 5.19 31.12 13.66
CA ILE A 20 6.61 31.39 13.94
C ILE A 20 7.01 32.72 13.29
N PHE A 21 6.59 32.96 12.05
CA PHE A 21 6.91 34.17 11.32
C PHE A 21 6.33 35.43 11.97
N THR A 22 5.05 35.41 12.38
CA THR A 22 4.42 36.55 13.06
C THR A 22 4.97 36.76 14.47
N SER A 23 5.49 35.71 15.11
CA SER A 23 6.22 35.81 16.38
C SER A 23 7.59 36.46 16.20
N LEU A 24 8.30 36.18 15.11
CA LEU A 24 9.62 36.74 14.81
C LEU A 24 9.53 38.17 14.25
N PHE A 25 8.47 38.47 13.49
CA PHE A 25 8.23 39.75 12.84
C PHE A 25 6.85 40.29 13.23
N PRO A 26 6.71 40.92 14.41
CA PRO A 26 5.42 41.43 14.90
C PRO A 26 4.86 42.59 14.05
N GLN A 27 5.70 43.32 13.31
CA GLN A 27 5.29 44.31 12.31
C GLN A 27 5.95 43.99 10.96
N PRO A 28 5.44 43.00 10.21
CA PRO A 28 6.07 42.53 8.99
C PRO A 28 5.87 43.54 7.86
N SER A 29 6.96 44.01 7.26
CA SER A 29 6.90 44.77 6.00
C SER A 29 6.63 43.84 4.81
N ILE A 30 6.28 44.42 3.66
CA ILE A 30 6.00 43.68 2.41
C ILE A 30 7.13 42.71 2.01
N TYR A 31 8.38 43.08 2.22
CA TYR A 31 9.53 42.22 1.90
C TYR A 31 9.55 40.93 2.74
N HIS A 32 9.12 41.00 4.00
CA HIS A 32 9.03 39.82 4.86
C HIS A 32 7.95 38.86 4.35
N TRP A 33 6.81 39.38 3.87
CA TRP A 33 5.76 38.55 3.27
C TRP A 33 6.22 37.86 1.98
N ILE A 34 6.97 38.56 1.14
CA ILE A 34 7.59 37.99 -0.06
C ILE A 34 8.58 36.88 0.32
N SER A 35 9.42 37.12 1.34
CA SER A 35 10.34 36.11 1.86
C SER A 35 9.62 34.89 2.43
N LEU A 36 8.50 35.08 3.14
CA LEU A 36 7.69 33.99 3.68
C LEU A 36 7.09 33.14 2.56
N LEU A 37 6.55 33.78 1.52
CA LEU A 37 6.02 33.09 0.34
C LEU A 37 7.10 32.23 -0.32
N PHE A 38 8.30 32.78 -0.48
CA PHE A 38 9.43 32.07 -1.08
C PHE A 38 9.89 30.89 -0.20
N ALA A 39 9.94 31.08 1.12
CA ALA A 39 10.27 30.02 2.07
C ALA A 39 9.24 28.88 2.05
N ILE A 40 7.94 29.21 1.99
CA ILE A 40 6.87 28.21 1.89
C ILE A 40 6.96 27.44 0.57
N LEU A 41 7.23 28.13 -0.54
CA LEU A 41 7.45 27.50 -1.85
C LEU A 41 8.65 26.55 -1.82
N LEU A 42 9.80 27.01 -1.31
CA LEU A 42 11.00 26.19 -1.20
C LEU A 42 10.74 24.95 -0.33
N PHE A 43 10.09 25.14 0.82
CA PHE A 43 9.71 24.06 1.72
C PHE A 43 8.76 23.06 1.03
N TYR A 44 7.75 23.54 0.29
CA TYR A 44 6.83 22.72 -0.47
C TYR A 44 7.58 21.80 -1.44
N TYR A 45 8.51 22.34 -2.22
CA TYR A 45 9.28 21.57 -3.20
C TYR A 45 10.28 20.60 -2.57
N LEU A 46 10.91 20.95 -1.45
CA LEU A 46 11.91 20.09 -0.80
C LEU A 46 11.29 19.01 0.10
N VAL A 47 10.22 19.35 0.82
CA VAL A 47 9.67 18.48 1.88
C VAL A 47 8.60 17.52 1.36
N ILE A 48 7.78 17.91 0.37
CA ILE A 48 6.74 17.02 -0.16
C ILE A 48 7.30 15.72 -0.76
N PRO A 49 8.37 15.73 -1.56
CA PRO A 49 8.98 14.49 -2.04
C PRO A 49 9.43 13.60 -0.88
N SER A 50 9.93 14.21 0.19
CA SER A 50 10.43 13.53 1.39
C SER A 50 9.29 12.93 2.23
N ILE A 51 8.15 13.62 2.37
CA ILE A 51 6.96 13.09 3.06
C ILE A 51 6.45 11.81 2.38
N ASN A 52 6.43 11.76 1.06
CA ASN A 52 6.01 10.56 0.33
C ASN A 52 6.95 9.38 0.61
N LYS A 53 8.26 9.62 0.63
CA LYS A 53 9.25 8.59 0.99
C LYS A 53 9.06 8.13 2.44
N LEU A 54 8.82 9.04 3.37
CA LEU A 54 8.59 8.75 4.79
C LEU A 54 7.31 7.92 4.99
N LEU A 55 6.22 8.27 4.30
CA LEU A 55 4.98 7.51 4.31
C LEU A 55 5.19 6.10 3.76
N LEU A 56 5.90 5.94 2.64
CA LEU A 56 6.22 4.61 2.10
C LEU A 56 7.07 3.79 3.09
N PHE A 57 8.08 4.41 3.71
CA PHE A 57 8.92 3.76 4.71
C PHE A 57 8.13 3.33 5.95
N SER A 58 7.27 4.20 6.48
CA SER A 58 6.38 3.88 7.61
C SER A 58 5.43 2.73 7.27
N THR A 59 4.88 2.69 6.04
CA THR A 59 4.04 1.56 5.62
C THR A 59 4.80 0.25 5.53
N LYS A 60 6.07 0.28 5.08
CA LYS A 60 6.94 -0.91 5.08
C LYS A 60 7.21 -1.40 6.51
N ILE A 61 7.51 -0.49 7.43
CA ILE A 61 7.74 -0.83 8.84
C ILE A 61 6.49 -1.43 9.47
N ILE A 62 5.33 -0.78 9.30
CA ILE A 62 4.06 -1.28 9.84
C ILE A 62 3.75 -2.68 9.28
N ASN A 63 3.94 -2.88 7.97
CA ASN A 63 3.75 -4.18 7.33
C ASN A 63 4.72 -5.26 7.84
N ARG A 64 5.91 -4.86 8.34
CA ARG A 64 6.86 -5.78 8.98
C ARG A 64 6.41 -6.23 10.37
N PHE A 65 5.83 -5.32 11.16
CA PHE A 65 5.39 -5.62 12.53
C PHE A 65 3.98 -6.21 12.60
N TYR A 66 3.10 -5.81 11.68
CA TYR A 66 1.72 -6.26 11.58
C TYR A 66 1.44 -6.72 10.15
N PRO A 67 1.95 -7.90 9.77
CA PRO A 67 1.84 -8.36 8.41
C PRO A 67 0.37 -8.58 8.02
N SER A 68 0.10 -8.25 6.77
CA SER A 68 -1.15 -8.53 6.09
C SER A 68 -0.93 -9.66 5.10
N ILE A 69 -1.73 -10.73 5.21
CA ILE A 69 -1.61 -11.91 4.35
C ILE A 69 -2.78 -11.91 3.37
N ALA A 70 -2.48 -12.05 2.08
CA ALA A 70 -3.45 -12.35 1.04
C ALA A 70 -3.32 -13.82 0.65
N ILE A 71 -4.46 -14.46 0.40
CA ILE A 71 -4.53 -15.83 -0.13
C ILE A 71 -5.31 -15.77 -1.43
N LEU A 72 -4.77 -16.33 -2.49
CA LEU A 72 -5.42 -16.30 -3.80
C LEU A 72 -6.60 -17.28 -3.81
N ASN A 73 -7.75 -16.83 -4.29
CA ASN A 73 -8.99 -17.61 -4.27
C ASN A 73 -9.05 -18.70 -5.36
N GLY A 74 -8.18 -18.64 -6.37
CA GLY A 74 -8.13 -19.60 -7.48
C GLY A 74 -8.98 -19.25 -8.68
N ASN A 75 -9.49 -18.03 -8.74
CA ASN A 75 -10.22 -17.56 -9.91
C ASN A 75 -9.27 -16.95 -10.94
N ILE A 76 -9.41 -17.36 -12.20
CA ILE A 76 -8.82 -16.72 -13.38
C ILE A 76 -9.70 -15.53 -13.74
N ILE A 77 -9.08 -14.37 -13.92
CA ILE A 77 -9.78 -13.20 -14.45
C ILE A 77 -9.59 -13.20 -15.96
N SER A 78 -10.69 -13.35 -16.68
CA SER A 78 -10.83 -12.95 -18.07
C SER A 78 -11.46 -11.56 -18.09
N PRO A 79 -11.29 -10.73 -19.14
CA PRO A 79 -11.71 -9.33 -19.18
C PRO A 79 -13.18 -9.04 -18.79
N LEU A 80 -14.05 -10.05 -18.76
CA LEU A 80 -15.50 -9.90 -18.49
C LEU A 80 -16.04 -10.76 -17.33
N ARG A 81 -15.31 -11.78 -16.84
CA ARG A 81 -15.78 -12.69 -15.78
C ARG A 81 -14.62 -13.33 -15.01
N GLU A 82 -14.89 -13.65 -13.73
CA GLU A 82 -14.08 -14.57 -12.95
C GLU A 82 -14.51 -16.01 -13.23
N TYR A 83 -13.56 -16.88 -13.52
CA TYR A 83 -13.79 -18.32 -13.69
C TYR A 83 -12.93 -19.09 -12.71
N LYS A 84 -13.45 -20.19 -12.15
CA LYS A 84 -12.65 -21.09 -11.32
C LYS A 84 -11.54 -21.71 -12.19
N CYS A 85 -10.31 -21.73 -11.68
CA CYS A 85 -9.21 -22.42 -12.37
C CYS A 85 -9.55 -23.90 -12.54
N GLU A 86 -9.51 -24.38 -13.78
CA GLU A 86 -9.82 -25.78 -14.10
C GLU A 86 -8.72 -26.76 -13.67
N ARG A 87 -7.48 -26.28 -13.51
CA ARG A 87 -6.32 -27.11 -13.17
C ARG A 87 -5.77 -26.72 -11.81
N SER A 88 -6.18 -27.42 -10.76
CA SER A 88 -5.53 -27.36 -9.45
C SER A 88 -4.44 -28.43 -9.36
N CYS A 89 -3.18 -28.05 -9.16
CA CYS A 89 -2.09 -28.99 -8.87
C CYS A 89 -2.16 -29.59 -7.47
N THR A 90 -2.92 -28.96 -6.57
CA THR A 90 -3.10 -29.38 -5.19
C THR A 90 -4.59 -29.66 -4.94
N ASN A 91 -4.89 -30.59 -4.03
CA ASN A 91 -6.24 -30.77 -3.49
C ASN A 91 -6.59 -29.69 -2.44
N VAL A 92 -5.73 -28.69 -2.26
CA VAL A 92 -5.84 -27.68 -1.22
C VAL A 92 -6.44 -26.42 -1.84
N THR A 93 -7.61 -26.03 -1.35
CA THR A 93 -8.29 -24.81 -1.80
C THR A 93 -7.80 -23.58 -1.04
N GLY A 94 -8.04 -22.38 -1.59
CA GLY A 94 -7.73 -21.13 -0.89
C GLY A 94 -8.49 -20.98 0.44
N SER A 95 -9.70 -21.55 0.56
CA SER A 95 -10.46 -21.56 1.81
C SER A 95 -9.85 -22.47 2.87
N MET A 96 -9.29 -23.63 2.47
CA MET A 96 -8.54 -24.50 3.39
C MET A 96 -7.32 -23.75 3.95
N TRP A 97 -6.51 -23.15 3.07
CA TRP A 97 -5.39 -22.31 3.50
C TRP A 97 -5.82 -21.17 4.43
N PHE A 98 -6.94 -20.52 4.15
CA PHE A 98 -7.46 -19.44 4.99
C PHE A 98 -7.80 -19.91 6.40
N SER A 99 -8.47 -21.07 6.53
CA SER A 99 -8.81 -21.64 7.83
C SER A 99 -7.54 -22.01 8.60
N GLU A 100 -6.66 -22.81 7.98
CA GLU A 100 -5.44 -23.30 8.61
C GLU A 100 -4.51 -22.17 9.03
N LEU A 101 -4.32 -21.14 8.19
CA LEU A 101 -3.49 -19.98 8.55
C LEU A 101 -4.11 -19.15 9.67
N LYS A 102 -5.44 -19.00 9.67
CA LYS A 102 -6.12 -18.24 10.71
C LYS A 102 -5.98 -18.94 12.07
N ASP A 103 -6.05 -20.27 12.08
CA ASP A 103 -5.90 -21.06 13.30
C ASP A 103 -4.43 -21.11 13.75
N ALA A 104 -3.49 -21.36 12.83
CA ALA A 104 -2.06 -21.41 13.14
C ALA A 104 -1.47 -20.07 13.59
N LEU A 105 -2.04 -18.95 13.16
CA LEU A 105 -1.56 -17.61 13.49
C LEU A 105 -2.48 -16.85 14.45
N LYS A 106 -3.40 -17.55 15.12
CA LYS A 106 -4.39 -16.95 16.02
C LYS A 106 -3.77 -16.06 17.10
N ASP A 107 -2.62 -16.48 17.64
CA ASP A 107 -1.91 -15.77 18.72
C ASP A 107 -0.82 -14.82 18.20
N LYS A 108 -0.72 -14.63 16.88
CA LYS A 108 0.24 -13.71 16.26
C LYS A 108 -0.41 -12.37 15.96
N THR A 109 0.37 -11.31 16.12
CA THR A 109 -0.04 -9.94 15.75
C THR A 109 -0.11 -9.80 14.23
N LEU A 110 -1.27 -10.10 13.65
CA LEU A 110 -1.56 -9.91 12.24
C LEU A 110 -2.51 -8.74 12.03
N LYS A 111 -2.30 -7.99 10.95
CA LYS A 111 -3.25 -6.93 10.57
C LYS A 111 -4.52 -7.50 9.95
N LYS A 112 -4.36 -8.49 9.07
CA LYS A 112 -5.46 -9.20 8.40
C LYS A 112 -4.95 -10.42 7.65
N ILE A 113 -5.81 -11.43 7.52
CA ILE A 113 -5.73 -12.46 6.50
C ILE A 113 -6.95 -12.26 5.60
N LYS A 114 -6.80 -12.23 4.27
CA LYS A 114 -7.92 -12.05 3.33
C LYS A 114 -7.74 -12.94 2.11
N MET A 115 -8.80 -13.62 1.68
CA MET A 115 -8.84 -14.22 0.35
C MET A 115 -9.12 -13.14 -0.72
N ILE A 116 -8.35 -13.12 -1.79
CA ILE A 116 -8.45 -12.12 -2.85
C ILE A 116 -8.42 -12.76 -4.25
N PRO A 117 -9.06 -12.14 -5.25
CA PRO A 117 -8.83 -12.47 -6.65
C PRO A 117 -7.49 -11.91 -7.13
N ALA A 118 -6.97 -12.42 -8.25
CA ALA A 118 -5.69 -11.96 -8.80
C ALA A 118 -5.67 -10.45 -9.09
N LEU A 119 -6.78 -9.84 -9.52
CA LEU A 119 -6.91 -8.40 -9.75
C LEU A 119 -6.65 -7.53 -8.53
N GLU A 120 -6.86 -8.05 -7.31
CA GLU A 120 -6.65 -7.31 -6.07
C GLU A 120 -5.21 -7.41 -5.54
N ILE A 121 -4.32 -8.15 -6.23
CA ILE A 121 -2.89 -8.22 -5.90
C ILE A 121 -2.33 -6.80 -5.86
N SER A 122 -1.78 -6.44 -4.71
CA SER A 122 -1.23 -5.11 -4.48
C SER A 122 -0.27 -5.11 -3.30
N ARG A 123 0.60 -4.08 -3.25
CA ARG A 123 1.55 -3.82 -2.15
C ARG A 123 0.90 -3.53 -0.78
N LYS A 124 -0.44 -3.62 -0.67
CA LYS A 124 -1.17 -3.53 0.61
C LYS A 124 -1.02 -4.80 1.44
N PHE A 125 -0.67 -5.91 0.80
CA PHE A 125 -0.38 -7.19 1.43
C PHE A 125 1.13 -7.34 1.59
N SER A 126 1.53 -7.88 2.74
CA SER A 126 2.94 -8.13 3.09
C SER A 126 3.38 -9.50 2.58
N ILE A 127 2.45 -10.45 2.51
CA ILE A 127 2.64 -11.80 1.98
C ILE A 127 1.44 -12.11 1.09
N ILE A 128 1.68 -12.70 -0.08
CA ILE A 128 0.65 -13.22 -0.98
C ILE A 128 0.92 -14.71 -1.15
N ILE A 129 -0.04 -15.53 -0.76
CA ILE A 129 0.05 -16.99 -0.82
C ILE A 129 -0.75 -17.46 -2.04
N ASN A 130 -0.08 -18.22 -2.89
CA ASN A 130 -0.69 -18.94 -3.99
C ASN A 130 -0.90 -20.40 -3.58
N PRO A 131 -2.14 -20.83 -3.26
CA PRO A 131 -2.39 -22.18 -2.78
C PRO A 131 -2.39 -23.24 -3.89
N PHE A 132 -2.32 -22.83 -5.17
CA PHE A 132 -2.41 -23.71 -6.35
C PHE A 132 -1.05 -24.12 -6.93
N GLY A 133 0.07 -23.66 -6.35
CA GLY A 133 1.43 -23.96 -6.84
C GLY A 133 1.77 -23.25 -8.15
N ASP A 134 2.67 -23.84 -8.95
CA ASP A 134 3.19 -23.20 -10.19
C ASP A 134 2.13 -23.06 -11.30
N ASN A 135 1.06 -23.85 -11.27
CA ASN A 135 -0.08 -23.68 -12.18
C ASN A 135 -1.02 -22.63 -11.59
N PHE A 136 -0.78 -21.38 -11.98
CA PHE A 136 -1.64 -20.26 -11.63
C PHE A 136 -2.89 -20.22 -12.53
N PRO A 137 -3.98 -19.58 -12.07
CA PRO A 137 -4.97 -18.90 -12.89
C PRO A 137 -4.35 -17.97 -13.96
N GLU A 138 -3.69 -18.52 -14.98
CA GLU A 138 -3.01 -17.69 -15.95
C GLU A 138 -3.97 -17.05 -16.94
N GLU A 139 -3.90 -15.72 -17.03
CA GLU A 139 -4.52 -14.98 -18.12
C GLU A 139 -3.96 -15.42 -19.48
N ASP A 140 -2.67 -15.81 -19.51
CA ASP A 140 -1.98 -16.29 -20.70
C ASP A 140 -1.05 -17.46 -20.35
N LEU A 141 -1.47 -18.67 -20.74
CA LEU A 141 -0.73 -19.92 -20.46
C LEU A 141 0.62 -20.01 -21.20
N LYS A 142 0.88 -19.18 -22.21
CA LYS A 142 2.17 -19.15 -22.92
C LYS A 142 3.13 -18.14 -22.31
N LEU A 143 2.60 -16.98 -21.93
CA LEU A 143 3.41 -15.86 -21.44
C LEU A 143 3.54 -15.81 -19.92
N HIS A 144 2.77 -16.60 -19.17
CA HIS A 144 2.78 -16.64 -17.70
C HIS A 144 2.67 -15.24 -17.06
N LYS A 145 1.85 -14.37 -17.66
CA LYS A 145 1.76 -12.95 -17.30
C LYS A 145 1.39 -12.74 -15.84
N THR A 146 0.52 -13.58 -15.30
CA THR A 146 -0.02 -13.42 -13.95
C THR A 146 0.98 -13.86 -12.90
N PHE A 147 1.74 -14.93 -13.17
CA PHE A 147 2.89 -15.35 -12.39
C PHE A 147 3.94 -14.23 -12.31
N TYR A 148 4.37 -13.68 -13.46
CA TYR A 148 5.35 -12.59 -13.46
C TYR A 148 4.84 -11.36 -12.70
N ARG A 149 3.56 -11.03 -12.85
CA ARG A 149 2.94 -9.95 -12.08
C ARG A 149 3.02 -10.21 -10.58
N ILE A 150 2.79 -11.45 -10.10
CA ILE A 150 2.92 -11.79 -8.67
C ILE A 150 4.36 -11.61 -8.19
N CYS A 151 5.35 -12.06 -8.98
CA CYS A 151 6.77 -11.92 -8.64
C CYS A 151 7.20 -10.45 -8.42
N GLU A 152 6.51 -9.46 -8.98
CA GLU A 152 6.80 -8.04 -8.72
C GLU A 152 6.42 -7.57 -7.29
N TYR A 153 5.64 -8.37 -6.56
CA TYR A 153 5.10 -8.02 -5.24
C TYR A 153 5.62 -8.92 -4.10
N VAL A 154 6.30 -10.01 -4.42
CA VAL A 154 7.00 -10.91 -3.47
C VAL A 154 8.42 -10.39 -3.26
#